data_AF-A0A7W1PN16-F1
#
_entry.id   AF-A0A7W1PN16-F1
#
_cell.length_a   1.000
_cell.length_b   1.000
_cell.length_c   1.000
_cell.angle_alpha   90.00
_cell.angle_beta   90.00
_cell.angle_gamma   90.00
#
_symmetry.space_group_name_H-M   'P 1'
#
loop_
_entity.id
_entity.type
_entity.pdbx_description
1 polymer ?
#
loop_
_entity_poly.entity_id
_entity_poly.type
_entity_poly.pdbx_seq_one_letter_code
_entity_poly.pdbx_strand_id
1 'polypeptide(L)'
;MHEPAEQVAPPDLDIGLPIEQLRPGITTLLGGDRERVQITVDAVNRRGKSFRCRVTGSPTLGAGGAVTGAILRMEVDGESRPSA
;
A
#
# COMPACT_ATOMS: atom_id res chain seq x y z
N MET A 1 12.19 -2.60 31.81
CA MET A 1 10.86 -2.00 31.67
C MET A 1 10.87 -1.11 30.44
N HIS A 2 10.51 -1.67 29.29
CA HIS A 2 10.03 -1.00 28.07
C HIS A 2 9.82 -2.15 27.08
N GLU A 3 8.67 -2.82 27.19
CA GLU A 3 8.20 -3.65 26.10
C GLU A 3 7.72 -2.70 25.00
N PRO A 4 8.31 -2.73 23.79
CA PRO A 4 7.83 -1.88 22.72
C PRO A 4 6.44 -2.37 22.31
N ALA A 5 5.50 -1.44 22.39
CA ALA A 5 4.10 -1.55 22.05
C ALA A 5 3.82 -2.58 20.94
N GLU A 6 3.13 -3.66 21.32
CA GLU A 6 2.40 -4.51 20.40
C GLU A 6 1.40 -3.62 19.65
N GLN A 7 1.83 -3.16 18.47
CA GLN A 7 1.06 -2.25 17.64
C GLN A 7 0.03 -3.09 16.89
N VAL A 8 -1.04 -3.48 17.61
CA VAL A 8 -2.19 -4.14 17.03
C VAL A 8 -2.96 -3.09 16.23
N ALA A 9 -2.74 -3.08 14.92
CA ALA A 9 -3.51 -2.27 14.00
C ALA A 9 -5.00 -2.65 14.10
N PRO A 10 -5.93 -1.67 14.12
CA PRO A 10 -7.35 -1.94 14.17
C PRO A 10 -7.82 -2.59 12.85
N PRO A 11 -8.89 -3.39 12.88
CA PRO A 11 -9.35 -4.14 11.72
C PRO A 11 -10.12 -3.19 10.80
N ASP A 12 -9.48 -2.76 9.72
CA ASP A 12 -10.24 -2.31 8.55
C ASP A 12 -9.61 -2.85 7.28
N LEU A 13 -10.44 -3.63 6.58
CA LEU A 13 -10.19 -4.53 5.46
C LEU A 13 -9.56 -5.88 5.83
N ASP A 14 -10.28 -6.95 5.48
CA ASP A 14 -10.09 -8.39 5.76
C ASP A 14 -8.73 -9.02 5.33
N ILE A 15 -7.72 -8.19 5.05
CA ILE A 15 -6.43 -8.52 4.42
C ILE A 15 -5.20 -7.93 5.12
N GLY A 16 -5.35 -7.13 6.18
CA GLY A 16 -4.23 -6.84 7.10
C GLY A 16 -3.15 -5.89 6.57
N LEU A 17 -3.53 -4.99 5.66
CA LEU A 17 -2.68 -3.94 5.10
C LEU A 17 -2.94 -2.61 5.83
N PRO A 18 -1.90 -1.84 6.20
CA PRO A 18 -2.07 -0.59 6.93
C PRO A 18 -2.50 0.56 6.00
N ILE A 19 -3.79 0.64 5.71
CA ILE A 19 -4.38 1.64 4.80
C ILE A 19 -4.02 3.08 5.19
N GLU A 20 -3.96 3.38 6.49
CA GLU A 20 -3.58 4.70 7.00
C GLU A 20 -2.19 5.16 6.53
N GLN A 21 -1.25 4.22 6.36
CA GLN A 21 0.09 4.51 5.83
C GLN A 21 0.07 4.73 4.31
N LEU A 22 -0.92 4.20 3.59
CA LEU A 22 -1.06 4.36 2.14
C LEU A 22 -1.83 5.64 1.77
N ARG A 23 -2.69 6.14 2.66
CA ARG A 23 -3.57 7.28 2.42
C ARG A 23 -2.85 8.51 1.83
N PRO A 24 -1.70 8.98 2.36
CA PRO A 24 -1.02 10.15 1.82
C PRO A 24 -0.59 9.98 0.36
N GLY A 25 -0.10 8.79 -0.01
CA GLY A 25 0.30 8.50 -1.40
C GLY A 25 -0.90 8.42 -2.34
N ILE A 26 -2.01 7.84 -1.88
CA ILE A 26 -3.26 7.79 -2.64
C ILE A 26 -3.77 9.21 -2.89
N THR A 27 -3.81 10.06 -1.86
CA THR A 27 -4.22 11.47 -2.00
C THR A 27 -3.33 12.22 -2.98
N THR A 28 -2.01 12.00 -2.92
CA THR A 28 -1.04 12.61 -3.86
C THR A 28 -1.32 12.22 -5.32
N LEU A 29 -1.64 10.95 -5.57
CA LEU A 29 -2.00 10.47 -6.91
C LEU A 29 -3.32 11.06 -7.40
N LEU A 30 -4.34 11.06 -6.54
CA LEU A 30 -5.67 11.58 -6.87
C LEU A 30 -5.68 13.09 -7.07
N GLY A 31 -4.79 13.82 -6.39
CA GLY A 31 -4.58 15.25 -6.59
C GLY A 31 -3.85 15.60 -7.90
N GLY A 32 -3.24 14.61 -8.57
CA GLY A 32 -2.43 14.84 -9.76
C GLY A 32 -1.05 15.44 -9.46
N ASP A 33 -0.64 15.51 -8.19
CA ASP A 33 0.65 16.08 -7.78
C ASP A 33 1.84 15.21 -8.20
N ARG A 34 1.60 13.91 -8.44
CA ARG A 34 2.60 12.93 -8.87
C ARG A 34 1.99 11.90 -9.82
N GLU A 35 2.77 11.48 -10.80
CA GLU A 35 2.41 10.39 -11.73
C GLU A 35 2.70 9.00 -11.13
N ARG A 36 3.46 8.93 -10.04
CA ARG A 36 3.83 7.68 -9.37
C ARG A 36 4.17 7.90 -7.91
N VAL A 37 3.76 6.94 -7.07
CA VAL A 37 4.20 6.85 -5.67
C VAL A 37 4.70 5.44 -5.37
N GLN A 38 5.62 5.34 -4.42
CA GLN A 38 6.13 4.08 -3.90
C GLN A 38 6.18 4.14 -2.38
N ILE A 39 5.54 3.18 -1.72
CA ILE A 39 5.45 3.11 -0.26
C ILE A 39 5.76 1.67 0.14
N THR A 40 6.60 1.49 1.13
CA THR A 40 6.83 0.18 1.75
C THR A 40 6.17 0.18 3.12
N VAL A 41 5.35 -0.83 3.38
CA VAL A 41 4.64 -0.99 4.65
C VAL A 41 4.90 -2.36 5.25
N ASP A 42 5.07 -2.42 6.56
CA ASP A 42 5.01 -3.68 7.30
C ASP A 42 3.53 -3.97 7.63
N ALA A 43 3.09 -5.18 7.31
CA ALA A 43 1.69 -5.60 7.32
C ALA A 43 1.56 -6.99 7.96
N VAL A 44 0.36 -7.36 8.41
CA VAL A 44 0.09 -8.64 9.07
C VAL A 44 -1.10 -9.30 8.41
N ASN A 45 -0.92 -10.47 7.78
CA ASN A 45 -2.05 -11.12 7.11
C ASN A 45 -3.07 -11.71 8.11
N ARG A 46 -4.22 -12.19 7.61
CA ARG A 46 -5.26 -12.82 8.44
C ARG A 46 -4.83 -14.01 9.31
N ARG A 47 -3.62 -14.57 9.10
CA ARG A 47 -3.03 -15.66 9.90
C ARG A 47 -2.07 -15.14 10.98
N GLY A 48 -1.96 -13.82 11.16
CA GLY A 48 -1.03 -13.20 12.09
C GLY A 48 0.43 -13.20 11.61
N LYS A 49 0.71 -13.57 10.35
CA LYS A 49 2.08 -13.56 9.82
C LYS A 49 2.42 -12.17 9.28
N SER A 50 3.45 -11.56 9.86
CA SER A 50 4.02 -10.30 9.36
C SER A 50 4.69 -10.48 8.00
N PHE A 51 4.53 -9.49 7.14
CA PHE A 51 5.16 -9.41 5.84
C PHE A 51 5.45 -7.95 5.48
N ARG A 52 6.43 -7.74 4.61
CA ARG A 52 6.72 -6.42 4.05
C ARG A 52 6.10 -6.31 2.68
N CYS A 53 5.35 -5.24 2.45
CA CYS A 53 4.66 -5.00 1.20
C CYS A 53 5.17 -3.72 0.55
N ARG A 54 5.62 -3.83 -0.68
CA ARG A 54 5.95 -2.70 -1.53
C ARG A 54 4.74 -2.36 -2.38
N VAL A 55 4.21 -1.16 -2.17
CA VAL A 55 3.06 -0.61 -2.88
C VAL A 55 3.56 0.41 -3.89
N THR A 56 3.29 0.17 -5.17
CA THR A 56 3.52 1.12 -6.25
C THR A 56 2.17 1.62 -6.74
N GLY A 57 1.97 2.94 -6.76
CA GLY A 57 0.74 3.53 -7.25
C GLY A 57 0.95 4.38 -8.50
N SER A 58 -0.05 4.41 -9.37
CA SER A 58 -0.13 5.28 -10.55
C SER A 58 -1.56 5.81 -10.72
N PRO A 59 -1.75 7.07 -11.15
CA PRO A 59 -3.08 7.60 -11.38
C PRO A 59 -3.69 6.94 -12.62
N THR A 60 -5.02 6.83 -12.63
CA THR A 60 -5.79 6.49 -13.82
C THR A 60 -6.30 7.78 -14.43
N LEU A 61 -6.10 7.94 -15.74
CA LEU A 61 -6.51 9.13 -16.46
C LEU A 61 -7.76 8.84 -17.29
N GLY A 62 -8.76 9.72 -17.17
CA GLY A 62 -9.94 9.74 -18.02
C GLY A 62 -9.72 10.53 -19.31
N ALA A 63 -10.81 10.73 -20.06
CA ALA A 63 -10.79 11.59 -21.23
C ALA A 63 -10.32 13.01 -20.85
N GLY A 64 -9.44 13.59 -21.66
CA GLY A 64 -8.88 14.93 -21.42
C GLY A 64 -7.80 14.99 -20.34
N GLY A 65 -7.30 13.85 -19.85
CA GLY A 65 -6.15 13.82 -18.92
C GLY A 65 -6.52 14.08 -17.45
N ALA A 66 -7.80 14.14 -17.11
CA ALA A 66 -8.24 14.27 -15.73
C ALA A 66 -7.98 12.98 -14.95
N VAL A 67 -7.51 13.10 -13.70
CA VAL A 67 -7.35 11.95 -12.81
C VAL A 67 -8.73 11.44 -12.40
N THR A 68 -9.02 10.17 -12.69
CA THR A 68 -10.30 9.52 -12.37
C THR A 68 -10.17 8.47 -11.26
N GLY A 69 -8.93 8.14 -10.89
CA GLY A 69 -8.66 7.16 -9.85
C GLY A 69 -7.16 6.89 -9.70
N ALA A 70 -6.83 5.84 -8.95
CA ALA A 70 -5.47 5.34 -8.80
C ALA A 70 -5.47 3.81 -8.78
N ILE A 71 -4.47 3.21 -9.43
CA ILE A 71 -4.21 1.77 -9.34
C ILE A 71 -3.02 1.58 -8.41
N LEU A 72 -3.17 0.67 -7.45
CA LEU A 72 -2.11 0.28 -6.54
C LEU A 72 -1.67 -1.15 -6.86
N ARG A 73 -0.38 -1.34 -7.13
CA ARG A 73 0.26 -2.64 -7.25
C ARG A 73 0.97 -2.96 -5.94
N MET A 74 0.66 -4.11 -5.37
CA MET A 74 1.18 -4.55 -4.08
C MET A 74 2.03 -5.80 -4.28
N GLU A 75 3.28 -5.74 -3.84
CA GLU A 75 4.25 -6.82 -3.97
C GLU A 75 4.76 -7.19 -2.58
N VAL A 76 4.68 -8.46 -2.20
CA VAL A 76 5.24 -8.92 -0.92
C VAL A 76 6.73 -9.20 -1.13
N ASP A 77 7.58 -8.55 -0.33
CA ASP A 77 9.02 -8.83 -0.35
C ASP A 77 9.24 -10.30 0.05
N GLY A 78 9.81 -11.08 -0.86
CA GLY A 78 10.04 -12.52 -0.69
C GLY A 78 9.24 -13.44 -1.62
N GLU A 79 8.22 -12.93 -2.32
CA GLU A 79 7.61 -13.62 -3.46
C GLU A 79 8.37 -13.25 -4.74
N SER A 80 9.61 -13.73 -4.87
CA SER A 80 10.30 -13.70 -6.15
C SER A 80 9.46 -14.49 -7.15
N ARG A 81 8.77 -13.81 -8.07
CA ARG A 81 8.33 -14.49 -9.30
C ARG A 81 9.59 -15.07 -9.94
N PRO A 82 9.72 -16.39 -10.13
CA PRO A 82 10.83 -16.91 -10.89
C PRO A 82 10.75 -16.27 -12.28
N SER A 83 11.84 -15.65 -12.72
CA SER A 83 12.00 -15.24 -14.10
C SER A 83 11.91 -16.51 -14.95
N ALA A 84 10.85 -16.63 -15.74
CA ALA A 84 10.81 -17.54 -16.88
C ALA A 84 11.56 -16.91 -18.05
#